data_AF-A0A810PZA7-F1
#
_entry.id   AF-A0A810PZA7-F1
#
_cell.length_a   1.000
_cell.length_b   1.000
_cell.length_c   1.000
_cell.angle_alpha   90.00
_cell.angle_beta   90.00
_cell.angle_gamma   90.00
#
_symmetry.space_group_name_H-M   'P 1'
#
loop_
_entity.id
_entity.type
_entity.pdbx_description
1 polymer ?
#
loop_
_entity_poly.entity_id
_entity_poly.type
_entity_poly.pdbx_seq_one_letter_code
_entity_poly.pdbx_strand_id
1 'polypeptide(L)' 'MMQLSLVLKTTRQKAFMTQEAFAKELGVTASTINRWEHGKAKPNLTAMKNLKQFCEKHKLQYESIEIEWLNAQNEM' A
#
# COMPACT_ATOMS: atom_id res chain seq x y z
N MET A 1 14.09 4.29 -9.13
CA MET A 1 13.22 3.45 -8.27
C MET A 1 12.40 4.36 -7.39
N MET A 2 11.12 4.06 -7.20
CA MET A 2 10.25 4.82 -6.30
C MET A 2 10.25 4.18 -4.91
N GLN A 3 10.04 4.94 -3.85
CA GLN A 3 9.94 4.36 -2.51
C GLN A 3 8.58 3.66 -2.33
N LEU A 4 8.53 2.44 -1.77
CA LEU A 4 7.27 1.70 -1.52
C LEU A 4 6.22 2.56 -0.78
N SER A 5 6.66 3.34 0.21
CA SER A 5 5.82 4.26 0.97
C SER A 5 5.13 5.32 0.09
N LEU A 6 5.86 5.87 -0.89
CA LEU A 6 5.36 6.83 -1.86
C LEU A 6 4.36 6.18 -2.81
N VAL A 7 4.62 4.95 -3.27
CA VAL A 7 3.70 4.21 -4.14
C VAL A 7 2.38 3.95 -3.41
N LEU A 8 2.43 3.47 -2.17
CA LEU A 8 1.23 3.24 -1.36
C LEU A 8 0.41 4.52 -1.15
N LYS A 9 1.09 5.63 -0.79
CA LYS A 9 0.46 6.94 -0.62
C LYS A 9 -0.20 7.43 -1.91
N THR A 10 0.49 7.27 -3.04
CA THR A 10 -0.02 7.69 -4.36
C THR A 10 -1.24 6.87 -4.76
N THR A 11 -1.22 5.56 -4.55
CA THR A 11 -2.36 4.68 -4.81
C THR A 11 -3.59 5.10 -4.00
N ARG A 12 -3.43 5.39 -2.71
CA ARG A 12 -4.51 5.91 -1.87
C ARG A 12 -5.04 7.25 -2.39
N GLN A 13 -4.16 8.18 -2.73
CA GLN A 13 -4.55 9.50 -3.22
C GLN A 13 -5.27 9.44 -4.57
N LYS A 14 -4.87 8.52 -5.47
CA LYS A 14 -5.58 8.25 -6.73
C LYS A 14 -6.99 7.68 -6.51
N ALA A 15 -7.22 7.01 -5.39
CA ALA A 15 -8.54 6.56 -4.96
C ALA A 15 -9.35 7.64 -4.22
N PHE A 16 -8.81 8.86 -4.03
CA PHE A 16 -9.42 9.96 -3.28
C PHE A 16 -9.79 9.61 -1.83
N MET A 17 -8.98 8.77 -1.17
CA MET A 17 -9.25 8.29 0.19
C MET A 17 -8.35 8.94 1.24
N THR A 18 -8.88 9.15 2.44
CA THR A 18 -8.06 9.43 3.64
C THR A 18 -7.35 8.16 4.11
N GLN A 19 -6.38 8.28 5.02
CA GLN A 19 -5.72 7.10 5.59
C GLN A 19 -6.71 6.21 6.34
N GLU A 20 -7.71 6.79 7.01
CA GLU A 20 -8.78 6.07 7.71
C GLU A 20 -9.68 5.29 6.75
N ALA A 21 -10.13 5.93 5.66
CA ALA A 21 -10.97 5.26 4.66
C ALA A 21 -10.21 4.12 3.99
N PHE A 22 -8.94 4.34 3.63
CA PHE A 22 -8.10 3.32 3.03
C PHE A 22 -7.80 2.16 3.99
N ALA A 23 -7.54 2.46 5.26
CA ALA A 23 -7.36 1.45 6.29
C ALA A 23 -8.60 0.55 6.44
N LYS A 24 -9.80 1.16 6.44
CA LYS A 24 -11.06 0.43 6.51
C LYS A 24 -11.24 -0.52 5.32
N GLU A 25 -10.96 -0.06 4.10
CA GLU A 25 -11.02 -0.89 2.89
C GLU A 25 -10.02 -2.06 2.92
N LEU A 26 -8.82 -1.83 3.47
CA LEU A 26 -7.76 -2.85 3.56
C LEU A 26 -7.87 -3.75 4.80
N GLY A 27 -8.84 -3.51 5.69
CA GLY A 27 -9.00 -4.27 6.94
C GLY A 27 -7.86 -4.07 7.94
N VAL A 28 -7.25 -2.89 7.97
CA VAL A 28 -6.17 -2.52 8.90
C VAL A 28 -6.52 -1.22 9.64
N THR A 29 -5.63 -0.76 10.52
CA THR A 29 -5.79 0.51 11.23
C THR A 29 -5.16 1.67 10.47
N ALA A 30 -5.65 2.89 10.71
CA ALA A 30 -5.04 4.10 10.12
C ALA A 30 -3.57 4.28 10.55
N SER A 31 -3.20 3.85 11.77
CA SER A 31 -1.81 3.89 12.23
C SER A 31 -0.91 2.91 11.45
N THR A 32 -1.45 1.76 11.01
CA THR A 32 -0.76 0.84 10.10
C THR A 32 -0.48 1.51 8.75
N ILE A 33 -1.48 2.15 8.13
CA ILE A 33 -1.31 2.90 6.88
C ILE A 33 -0.29 4.02 7.06
N ASN A 34 -0.39 4.79 8.15
CA ASN A 34 0.54 5.85 8.46
C ASN A 34 1.99 5.34 8.53
N ARG A 35 2.23 4.19 9.16
CA ARG A 35 3.58 3.59 9.21
C ARG A 35 4.08 3.16 7.82
N TRP A 36 3.21 2.60 6.98
CA TRP A 36 3.58 2.23 5.60
C TRP A 36 3.91 3.44 4.74
N GLU A 37 3.07 4.48 4.75
CA GLU A 37 3.27 5.70 3.95
C GLU A 37 4.46 6.55 4.41
N HIS A 38 5.00 6.29 5.61
CA HIS A 38 6.22 6.91 6.11
C HIS A 38 7.43 5.97 6.11
N GLY A 39 7.32 4.78 5.50
CA GLY A 39 8.42 3.81 5.40
C GLY A 39 8.85 3.18 6.73
N LYS A 40 8.06 3.33 7.80
CA LYS A 40 8.34 2.77 9.14
C LYS A 40 7.94 1.30 9.28
N ALA A 41 7.24 0.76 8.29
CA ALA A 41 6.83 -0.64 8.18
C ALA A 41 6.49 -0.97 6.73
N LYS A 42 6.39 -2.27 6.44
CA LYS A 42 5.93 -2.79 5.15
C LYS A 42 4.61 -3.54 5.32
N PRO A 43 3.75 -3.59 4.29
CA PRO A 43 2.61 -4.51 4.28
C PRO A 43 3.06 -5.97 4.42
N ASN A 44 2.29 -6.79 5.14
CA ASN A 44 2.49 -8.24 5.17
C ASN A 44 1.73 -8.92 4.00
N LEU A 45 1.88 -10.24 3.84
CA LEU A 45 1.23 -10.98 2.74
C LEU A 45 -0.30 -10.82 2.72
N THR A 46 -0.96 -10.82 3.88
CA THR A 46 -2.41 -10.59 3.97
C THR A 46 -2.78 -9.19 3.48
N ALA A 47 -2.03 -8.17 3.89
CA ALA A 47 -2.21 -6.81 3.42
C ALA A 47 -1.93 -6.67 1.92
N MET A 48 -0.93 -7.37 1.38
CA MET A 48 -0.64 -7.39 -0.05
C MET A 48 -1.80 -8.00 -0.85
N LYS A 49 -2.41 -9.09 -0.36
CA LYS A 49 -3.63 -9.65 -0.96
C LYS A 49 -4.78 -8.63 -0.98
N ASN A 50 -4.99 -7.92 0.14
CA ASN A 50 -6.04 -6.90 0.22
C ASN A 50 -5.74 -5.70 -0.69
N LEU A 51 -4.47 -5.27 -0.80
CA LEU A 51 -4.02 -4.22 -1.71
C LEU A 51 -4.27 -4.59 -3.17
N LYS A 52 -4.01 -5.85 -3.55
CA LYS A 52 -4.32 -6.35 -4.90
C LYS A 52 -5.82 -6.24 -5.21
N GLN A 53 -6.66 -6.76 -4.32
CA GLN A 53 -8.13 -6.68 -4.46
C GLN A 53 -8.64 -5.24 -4.51
N PHE A 54 -8.07 -4.37 -3.67
CA PHE A 54 -8.36 -2.95 -3.68
C PHE A 54 -8.03 -2.31 -5.03
N CYS A 55 -6.82 -2.56 -5.56
CA CYS A 55 -6.42 -2.03 -6.85
C CYS A 55 -7.31 -2.53 -7.98
N GLU A 56 -7.69 -3.81 -7.99
CA GLU A 56 -8.64 -4.39 -8.96
C GLU A 56 -10.01 -3.69 -8.90
N LYS A 57 -10.57 -3.52 -7.68
CA LYS A 57 -11.85 -2.84 -7.45
C LYS A 57 -11.84 -1.38 -7.93
N HIS A 58 -10.73 -0.68 -7.71
CA HIS A 58 -10.58 0.74 -8.05
C HIS A 58 -9.94 1.00 -9.42
N LYS A 59 -9.62 -0.05 -10.19
CA LYS A 59 -8.94 0.02 -11.50
C LYS A 59 -7.59 0.76 -11.42
N LEU A 60 -6.82 0.48 -10.36
CA LEU A 60 -5.49 1.05 -10.11
C LEU A 60 -4.37 0.05 -10.44
N GLN A 61 -3.18 0.56 -10.72
CA GLN A 61 -2.02 -0.28 -11.05
C GLN A 61 -1.41 -0.89 -9.78
N TYR A 62 -1.59 -2.20 -9.60
CA TYR A 62 -1.01 -2.96 -8.48
C TYR A 62 0.49 -3.25 -8.67
N GLU A 63 0.95 -3.40 -9.91
CA GLU A 63 2.31 -3.85 -10.25
C GLU A 63 3.40 -2.98 -9.64
N SER A 64 3.21 -1.66 -9.57
CA SER A 64 4.18 -0.76 -8.90
C SER A 64 4.30 -1.02 -7.41
N ILE A 65 3.22 -1.45 -6.73
CA ILE A 65 3.26 -1.82 -5.31
C ILE A 65 4.00 -3.14 -5.15
N GLU A 66 3.73 -4.12 -6.02
CA GLU A 66 4.35 -5.44 -5.98
C GLU A 66 5.86 -5.38 -6.20
N ILE A 67 6.31 -4.67 -7.24
CA ILE A 67 7.73 -4.48 -7.56
C ILE A 67 8.47 -3.86 -6.37
N GLU A 68 7.97 -2.72 -5.86
CA GLU A 68 8.66 -2.02 -4.76
C GLU A 68 8.57 -2.79 -3.43
N TRP A 69 7.53 -3.62 -3.24
CA TRP A 69 7.42 -4.49 -2.07
C TRP A 69 8.45 -5.63 -2.12
N LEU A 70 8.64 -6.26 -3.29
CA LEU A 70 9.64 -7.31 -3.50
C LEU A 70 11.07 -6.77 -3.42
N ASN A 71 11.35 -5.62 -4.04
CA ASN A 71 12.66 -4.98 -3.97
C ASN A 71 13.05 -4.68 -2.52
N ALA A 72 12.10 -4.21 -1.71
CA ALA A 72 12.34 -3.93 -0.30
C ALA A 72 12.64 -5.20 0.53
N GLN A 73 12.32 -6.42 0.08
CA GLN A 73 12.72 -7.67 0.76
C GLN A 73 14.18 -8.04 0.48
N ASN A 74 14.72 -7.61 -0.66
CA ASN A 74 16.06 -7.95 -1.12
C ASN A 74 17.15 -7.00 -0.60
N GLU A 75 16.77 -5.92 0.08
CA GLU A 75 17.70 -4.97 0.73
C GLU A 75 18.06 -5.38 2.18
N MET A 76 17.94 -6.68 2.51
CA MET A 76 18.35 -7.26 3.80
C MET A 76 19.69 -7.99 3.72
#